data_AF-A0A317KVI8-F1
#
_entry.id   AF-A0A317KVI8-F1
#
_cell.length_a   1.000
_cell.length_b   1.000
_cell.length_c   1.000
_cell.angle_alpha   90.00
_cell.angle_beta   90.00
_cell.angle_gamma   90.00
#
_symmetry.space_group_name_H-M   'P 1'
#
loop_
_entity.id
_entity.type
_entity.pdbx_description
1 polymer ?
#
loop_
_entity_poly.entity_id
_entity_poly.type
_entity_poly.pdbx_seq_one_letter_code
_entity_poly.pdbx_strand_id
1 'polypeptide(L)'
;MIERYTREEMAKIWTDENRFKAWLEVEILACEAWSELGFIPKEDVQKIRENASFDVERIFEIEQDTRHDVVAFTRAVSETLGEERKWVHYGLTSTDVVDTALSYMLKQANQIIRRDIVRFIDILKEKAIEHKHTVMMGRTHGVHAEPTTFGLKMALWYEEMKRNLERFDAAAKVMETGKLSGAVGTYANIDPFVEKYVCENLGLSPAPVSTQTLQRDRHAQYMSTIALIATSIEKFATEIRGLQKTETREVEEFFAKGQKGSSAMPHKRNPIGSENMTGMARVIRGYMMTSYENVSLWHERDISHSSAERVILPDATIALNYMLNRFSNIVKNLTVFPENMKRNIDRTYGVIFSQRVLLSLIDQGMSREEAYDMVQPNAMKAWETATPFRELIEKEERITSTLTKEQLDDCFDYTYHLKNVDQIFKKIGLA
;
A
#
# COMPACT_ATOMS: atom_id res chain seq x y z
N MET A 1 1.95 -0.13 -18.94
CA MET A 1 1.77 -1.57 -18.67
C MET A 1 3.08 -2.35 -18.78
N ILE A 2 3.57 -2.92 -17.68
CA ILE A 2 4.71 -3.84 -17.66
C ILE A 2 4.19 -5.24 -17.35
N GLU A 3 3.99 -6.08 -18.37
CA GLU A 3 3.33 -7.41 -18.26
C GLU A 3 3.87 -8.27 -17.09
N ARG A 4 5.18 -8.25 -16.87
CA ARG A 4 5.86 -8.99 -15.80
C ARG A 4 5.34 -8.64 -14.39
N TYR A 5 4.85 -7.43 -14.18
CA TYR A 5 4.35 -6.91 -12.91
C TYR A 5 2.84 -6.72 -12.91
N THR A 6 2.15 -7.34 -13.85
CA THR A 6 0.70 -7.25 -14.00
C THR A 6 0.05 -8.58 -13.61
N ARG A 7 -0.92 -8.55 -12.68
CA ARG A 7 -1.75 -9.72 -12.36
C ARG A 7 -3.06 -9.63 -13.14
N GLU A 8 -3.53 -10.78 -13.62
CA GLU A 8 -4.68 -10.88 -14.55
C GLU A 8 -5.93 -10.15 -14.05
N GLU A 9 -6.26 -10.26 -12.76
CA GLU A 9 -7.46 -9.63 -12.20
C GLU A 9 -7.45 -8.10 -12.30
N MET A 10 -6.30 -7.46 -12.11
CA MET A 10 -6.16 -6.00 -12.24
C MET A 10 -6.00 -5.60 -13.71
N ALA A 11 -5.37 -6.45 -14.53
CA ALA A 11 -5.23 -6.22 -15.96
C ALA A 11 -6.59 -6.10 -16.66
N LYS A 12 -7.52 -7.00 -16.32
CA LYS A 12 -8.87 -7.06 -16.90
C LYS A 12 -9.63 -5.74 -16.76
N ILE A 13 -9.43 -5.05 -15.63
CA ILE A 13 -10.08 -3.75 -15.36
C ILE A 13 -9.62 -2.70 -16.37
N TRP A 14 -8.33 -2.67 -16.73
CA TRP A 14 -7.72 -1.63 -17.56
C TRP A 14 -7.66 -1.97 -19.05
N THR A 15 -8.44 -2.95 -19.50
CA THR A 15 -8.60 -3.25 -20.94
C THR A 15 -9.50 -2.23 -21.61
N ASP A 16 -9.28 -1.96 -22.91
CA ASP A 16 -10.18 -1.12 -23.70
C ASP A 16 -11.60 -1.69 -23.74
N GLU A 17 -11.72 -3.02 -23.78
CA GLU A 17 -12.98 -3.75 -23.66
C GLU A 17 -13.75 -3.39 -22.38
N ASN A 18 -13.09 -3.43 -21.22
CA ASN A 18 -13.75 -3.06 -19.95
C ASN A 18 -14.04 -1.55 -19.88
N ARG A 19 -13.16 -0.71 -20.43
CA ARG A 19 -13.39 0.74 -20.53
C ARG A 19 -14.66 1.04 -21.33
N PHE A 20 -14.80 0.47 -22.52
CA PHE A 20 -15.97 0.72 -23.37
C PHE A 20 -17.24 0.03 -22.83
N LYS A 21 -17.14 -1.10 -22.11
CA LYS A 21 -18.25 -1.63 -21.31
C LYS A 21 -18.72 -0.65 -20.25
N ALA A 22 -17.80 -0.03 -19.52
CA ALA A 22 -18.14 0.97 -18.52
C ALA A 22 -18.77 2.22 -19.15
N TRP A 23 -18.30 2.65 -20.33
CA TRP A 23 -18.91 3.77 -21.07
C TRP A 23 -20.34 3.42 -21.50
N LEU A 24 -20.53 2.22 -22.06
CA LEU A 24 -21.85 1.74 -22.48
C LEU A 24 -22.82 1.66 -21.30
N GLU A 25 -22.38 1.16 -20.14
CA GLU A 25 -23.25 1.10 -18.96
C GLU A 25 -23.68 2.49 -18.50
N VAL A 26 -22.79 3.48 -18.51
CA VAL A 26 -23.13 4.88 -18.19
C VAL A 26 -24.18 5.43 -19.16
N GLU A 27 -24.01 5.22 -20.47
CA GLU A 27 -24.96 5.67 -21.50
C GLU A 27 -26.35 5.06 -21.32
N ILE A 28 -26.42 3.74 -21.10
CA ILE A 28 -27.71 3.05 -20.97
C ILE A 28 -28.41 3.50 -19.68
N LEU A 29 -27.70 3.60 -18.56
CA LEU A 29 -28.26 4.11 -17.30
C LEU A 29 -28.73 5.57 -17.42
N ALA A 30 -28.04 6.40 -18.21
CA ALA A 30 -28.50 7.77 -18.47
C ALA A 30 -29.81 7.78 -19.26
N CYS A 31 -29.96 6.91 -20.26
CA CYS A 31 -31.21 6.75 -21.00
C CYS A 31 -32.35 6.24 -20.09
N GLU A 32 -32.07 5.28 -19.22
CA GLU A 32 -33.02 4.80 -18.22
C GLU A 32 -33.50 5.90 -17.28
N ALA A 33 -32.59 6.74 -16.79
CA ALA A 33 -32.95 7.86 -15.92
C ALA A 33 -33.85 8.87 -16.64
N TRP A 34 -33.55 9.21 -17.90
CA TRP A 34 -34.40 10.07 -18.72
C TRP A 34 -35.78 9.46 -19.00
N SER A 35 -35.86 8.14 -19.09
CA SER A 35 -37.13 7.41 -19.24
C SER A 35 -37.96 7.43 -17.95
N GLU A 36 -37.33 7.34 -16.78
CA GLU A 36 -38.02 7.53 -15.49
C GLU A 36 -38.55 8.97 -15.32
N LEU A 37 -37.92 9.96 -15.96
CA LEU A 37 -38.43 11.34 -16.07
C LEU A 37 -39.49 11.53 -17.17
N GLY A 38 -39.76 10.51 -17.99
CA GLY A 38 -40.75 10.55 -19.08
C GLY A 38 -40.30 11.24 -20.36
N PHE A 39 -39.01 11.57 -20.52
CA PHE A 39 -38.49 12.20 -21.74
C PHE A 39 -38.20 11.20 -22.86
N ILE A 40 -37.74 9.99 -22.49
CA ILE A 40 -37.45 8.90 -23.44
C ILE A 40 -38.50 7.81 -23.26
N PRO A 41 -39.13 7.30 -24.34
CA PRO A 41 -40.06 6.19 -24.23
C PRO A 41 -39.41 4.94 -23.61
N LYS A 42 -40.11 4.28 -22.68
CA LYS A 42 -39.63 3.03 -22.03
C LYS A 42 -39.25 1.94 -23.05
N GLU A 43 -40.02 1.84 -24.13
CA GLU A 43 -39.76 0.87 -25.21
C GLU A 43 -38.43 1.13 -25.93
N ASP A 44 -38.05 2.40 -26.13
CA ASP A 44 -36.78 2.75 -26.77
C ASP A 44 -35.60 2.42 -25.85
N VAL A 45 -35.72 2.71 -24.55
CA VAL A 45 -34.67 2.36 -23.58
C VAL A 45 -34.51 0.84 -23.43
N GLN A 46 -35.61 0.09 -23.43
CA GLN A 46 -35.55 -1.37 -23.42
C GLN A 46 -34.77 -1.91 -24.63
N LYS A 47 -35.05 -1.38 -25.83
CA LYS A 47 -34.29 -1.74 -27.05
C LYS A 47 -32.81 -1.39 -26.93
N ILE A 48 -32.49 -0.23 -26.37
CA ILE A 48 -31.09 0.17 -26.12
C ILE A 48 -30.42 -0.83 -25.18
N ARG A 49 -31.02 -1.15 -24.02
CA ARG A 49 -30.47 -2.10 -23.04
C ARG A 49 -30.27 -3.50 -23.62
N GLU A 50 -31.17 -3.96 -24.48
CA GLU A 50 -31.12 -5.29 -25.09
C GLU A 50 -30.13 -5.40 -26.26
N ASN A 51 -29.99 -4.35 -27.07
CA ASN A 51 -29.29 -4.43 -28.37
C ASN A 51 -28.01 -3.60 -28.44
N ALA A 52 -27.82 -2.59 -27.58
CA ALA A 52 -26.63 -1.75 -27.65
C ALA A 52 -25.38 -2.57 -27.36
N SER A 53 -24.45 -2.53 -28.30
CA SER A 53 -23.17 -3.20 -28.21
C SER A 53 -22.09 -2.33 -28.86
N PHE A 54 -20.84 -2.78 -28.82
CA PHE A 54 -19.75 -2.12 -29.52
C PHE A 54 -18.71 -3.15 -29.98
N ASP A 55 -17.86 -2.74 -30.90
CA ASP A 55 -16.66 -3.46 -31.30
C ASP A 55 -15.43 -2.55 -31.12
N VAL A 56 -14.40 -3.03 -30.42
CA VAL A 56 -13.23 -2.22 -30.05
C VAL A 56 -12.44 -1.77 -31.28
N GLU A 57 -12.26 -2.66 -32.25
CA GLU A 57 -11.53 -2.35 -33.49
C GLU A 57 -12.29 -1.29 -34.29
N ARG A 58 -13.62 -1.42 -34.38
CA ARG A 58 -14.50 -0.47 -35.05
C ARG A 58 -14.46 0.92 -34.41
N ILE A 59 -14.40 1.01 -33.08
CA ILE A 59 -14.22 2.30 -32.39
C ILE A 59 -12.91 2.95 -32.84
N PHE A 60 -11.80 2.19 -32.86
CA PHE A 60 -10.50 2.73 -33.26
C PHE A 60 -10.46 3.14 -34.73
N GLU A 61 -11.14 2.42 -35.63
CA GLU A 61 -11.31 2.84 -37.03
C GLU A 61 -11.99 4.20 -37.11
N ILE A 62 -13.13 4.38 -36.44
CA ILE A 62 -13.89 5.65 -36.45
C ILE A 62 -13.09 6.78 -35.78
N GLU A 63 -12.26 6.47 -34.78
CA GLU A 63 -11.41 7.45 -34.09
C GLU A 63 -10.34 8.05 -35.02
N GLN A 64 -9.85 7.30 -36.02
CA GLN A 64 -8.88 7.82 -36.99
C GLN A 64 -9.43 9.00 -37.79
N ASP A 65 -10.75 9.00 -38.06
CA ASP A 65 -11.43 10.08 -38.78
C ASP A 65 -11.91 11.18 -37.82
N THR A 66 -12.54 10.80 -36.72
CA THR A 66 -13.18 11.75 -35.79
C THR A 66 -12.19 12.48 -34.89
N ARG A 67 -11.01 11.89 -34.62
CA ARG A 67 -10.00 12.39 -33.68
C ARG A 67 -10.57 12.65 -32.28
N HIS A 68 -11.65 11.94 -31.92
CA HIS A 68 -12.33 12.07 -30.64
C HIS A 68 -12.93 10.72 -30.21
N ASP A 69 -12.38 10.16 -29.13
CA ASP A 69 -12.71 8.83 -28.60
C ASP A 69 -14.20 8.61 -28.27
N VAL A 70 -14.85 9.52 -27.52
CA VAL A 70 -16.28 9.39 -27.18
C VAL A 70 -17.19 9.50 -28.41
N VAL A 71 -16.84 10.36 -29.38
CA VAL A 71 -17.59 10.44 -30.66
C VAL A 71 -17.44 9.15 -31.45
N ALA A 72 -16.24 8.57 -31.47
CA ALA A 72 -16.01 7.29 -32.12
C ALA A 72 -16.81 6.16 -31.45
N PHE A 73 -16.82 6.13 -30.12
CA PHE A 73 -17.58 5.16 -29.33
C PHE A 73 -19.09 5.28 -29.57
N THR A 74 -19.68 6.47 -29.42
CA THR A 74 -21.13 6.67 -29.59
C THR A 74 -21.60 6.33 -31.01
N ARG A 75 -20.77 6.59 -32.02
CA ARG A 75 -21.03 6.16 -33.41
C ARG A 75 -20.97 4.65 -33.58
N ALA A 76 -19.95 3.98 -33.03
CA ALA A 76 -19.85 2.52 -33.09
C ALA A 76 -21.05 1.85 -32.42
N VAL A 77 -21.49 2.36 -31.25
CA VAL A 77 -22.71 1.87 -30.58
C VAL A 77 -23.95 2.11 -31.44
N SER A 78 -24.06 3.30 -32.06
CA SER A 78 -25.19 3.65 -32.93
C SER A 78 -25.30 2.77 -34.19
N GLU A 79 -24.21 2.15 -34.64
CA GLU A 79 -24.23 1.17 -35.74
C GLU A 79 -24.91 -0.16 -35.34
N THR A 80 -25.04 -0.43 -34.03
CA THR A 80 -25.70 -1.64 -33.49
C THR A 80 -27.19 -1.46 -33.23
N LEU A 81 -27.69 -0.23 -33.30
CA LEU A 81 -29.04 0.17 -32.88
C LEU A 81 -29.91 0.64 -34.07
N GLY A 82 -31.23 0.57 -33.87
CA GLY A 82 -32.25 1.10 -34.76
C GLY A 82 -32.52 2.60 -34.58
N GLU A 83 -33.78 3.02 -34.66
CA GLU A 83 -34.18 4.43 -34.50
C GLU A 83 -33.90 4.98 -33.10
N GLU A 84 -33.89 4.11 -32.08
CA GLU A 84 -33.61 4.43 -30.69
C GLU A 84 -32.18 4.98 -30.48
N ARG A 85 -31.27 4.79 -31.44
CA ARG A 85 -29.91 5.35 -31.41
C ARG A 85 -29.87 6.86 -31.20
N LYS A 86 -30.95 7.58 -31.56
CA LYS A 86 -31.09 9.03 -31.36
C LYS A 86 -30.99 9.46 -29.89
N TRP A 87 -31.17 8.53 -28.95
CA TRP A 87 -31.11 8.77 -27.52
C TRP A 87 -29.75 8.52 -26.89
N VAL A 88 -28.86 7.80 -27.57
CA VAL A 88 -27.49 7.59 -27.09
C VAL A 88 -26.82 8.95 -26.92
N HIS A 89 -26.20 9.18 -25.76
CA HIS A 89 -25.55 10.43 -25.40
C HIS A 89 -26.49 11.64 -25.23
N TYR A 90 -27.80 11.43 -25.05
CA TYR A 90 -28.75 12.54 -24.92
C TYR A 90 -28.51 13.38 -23.65
N GLY A 91 -28.20 14.67 -23.85
CA GLY A 91 -27.95 15.64 -22.79
C GLY A 91 -26.56 15.55 -22.14
N LEU A 92 -25.73 14.58 -22.54
CA LEU A 92 -24.40 14.35 -21.98
C LEU A 92 -23.32 15.18 -22.66
N THR A 93 -22.23 15.41 -21.94
CA THR A 93 -20.93 15.75 -22.53
C THR A 93 -19.97 14.56 -22.44
N SER A 94 -18.92 14.54 -23.27
CA SER A 94 -17.93 13.47 -23.32
C SER A 94 -17.41 13.05 -21.94
N THR A 95 -17.13 14.01 -21.05
CA THR A 95 -16.58 13.71 -19.71
C THR A 95 -17.61 13.33 -18.66
N ASP A 96 -18.91 13.47 -18.92
CA ASP A 96 -19.93 12.83 -18.08
C ASP A 96 -19.76 11.29 -18.14
N VAL A 97 -19.51 10.77 -19.35
CA VAL A 97 -19.23 9.35 -19.58
C VAL A 97 -17.84 8.97 -19.09
N VAL A 98 -16.80 9.70 -19.53
CA VAL A 98 -15.40 9.31 -19.26
C VAL A 98 -15.06 9.32 -17.77
N ASP A 99 -15.38 10.39 -17.02
CA ASP A 99 -14.99 10.47 -15.60
C ASP A 99 -15.84 9.53 -14.72
N THR A 100 -17.13 9.38 -15.02
CA THR A 100 -18.00 8.46 -14.28
C THR A 100 -17.58 7.00 -14.51
N ALA A 101 -17.31 6.63 -15.76
CA ALA A 101 -16.81 5.29 -16.07
C ALA A 101 -15.41 5.04 -15.49
N LEU A 102 -14.50 6.03 -15.54
CA LEU A 102 -13.18 5.93 -14.91
C LEU A 102 -13.30 5.70 -13.40
N SER A 103 -14.19 6.44 -12.73
CA SER A 103 -14.45 6.27 -11.30
C SER A 103 -15.06 4.91 -10.97
N TYR A 104 -15.92 4.38 -11.86
CA TYR A 104 -16.44 3.02 -11.76
C TYR A 104 -15.34 1.95 -11.94
N MET A 105 -14.42 2.13 -12.89
CA MET A 105 -13.26 1.23 -13.06
C MET A 105 -12.31 1.31 -11.85
N LEU A 106 -12.07 2.51 -11.31
CA LEU A 106 -11.29 2.69 -10.09
C LEU A 106 -11.95 2.03 -8.88
N LYS A 107 -13.29 2.06 -8.77
CA LYS A 107 -14.02 1.30 -7.75
C LYS A 107 -13.74 -0.20 -7.85
N GLN A 108 -13.75 -0.77 -9.06
CA GLN A 108 -13.39 -2.17 -9.28
C GLN A 108 -11.94 -2.44 -8.82
N ALA A 109 -11.00 -1.57 -9.18
CA ALA A 109 -9.61 -1.68 -8.75
C ALA A 109 -9.46 -1.57 -7.22
N ASN A 110 -10.24 -0.69 -6.59
CA ASN A 110 -10.22 -0.46 -5.16
C ASN A 110 -10.71 -1.66 -4.37
N GLN A 111 -11.71 -2.38 -4.88
CA GLN A 111 -12.17 -3.63 -4.27
C GLN A 111 -11.06 -4.67 -4.20
N ILE A 112 -10.28 -4.82 -5.28
CA ILE A 112 -9.12 -5.72 -5.33
C ILE A 112 -8.04 -5.26 -4.35
N ILE A 113 -7.64 -3.99 -4.41
CA ILE A 113 -6.57 -3.45 -3.55
C ILE A 113 -6.95 -3.56 -2.08
N ARG A 114 -8.19 -3.23 -1.70
CA ARG A 114 -8.70 -3.37 -0.33
C ARG A 114 -8.57 -4.80 0.17
N ARG A 115 -9.04 -5.77 -0.62
CA ARG A 115 -8.92 -7.20 -0.29
C ARG A 115 -7.46 -7.61 -0.09
N ASP A 116 -6.55 -7.11 -0.93
CA ASP A 116 -5.13 -7.41 -0.84
C ASP A 116 -4.45 -6.77 0.38
N ILE A 117 -4.85 -5.56 0.77
CA ILE A 117 -4.41 -4.90 2.00
C ILE A 117 -4.88 -5.71 3.22
N VAL A 118 -6.15 -6.10 3.29
CA VAL A 118 -6.71 -6.92 4.37
C VAL A 118 -5.96 -8.25 4.48
N ARG A 119 -5.76 -8.95 3.36
CA ARG A 119 -4.98 -10.18 3.31
C ARG A 119 -3.56 -9.98 3.86
N PHE A 120 -2.91 -8.87 3.53
CA PHE A 120 -1.57 -8.60 4.02
C PHE A 120 -1.56 -8.31 5.53
N ILE A 121 -2.57 -7.58 6.05
CA ILE A 121 -2.78 -7.36 7.48
C ILE A 121 -2.92 -8.71 8.21
N ASP A 122 -3.69 -9.66 7.68
CA ASP A 122 -3.86 -10.99 8.27
C ASP A 122 -2.55 -11.78 8.32
N ILE A 123 -1.76 -11.75 7.24
CA ILE A 123 -0.43 -12.40 7.20
C ILE A 123 0.52 -11.78 8.24
N LEU A 124 0.51 -10.46 8.39
CA LEU A 124 1.31 -9.76 9.41
C LEU A 124 0.88 -10.14 10.82
N LYS A 125 -0.43 -10.27 11.05
CA LYS A 125 -1.00 -10.76 12.31
C LYS A 125 -0.51 -12.17 12.63
N GLU A 126 -0.64 -13.10 11.69
CA GLU A 126 -0.18 -14.49 11.84
C GLU A 126 1.31 -14.53 12.20
N LYS A 127 2.17 -13.80 11.46
CA LYS A 127 3.62 -13.73 11.72
C LYS A 127 3.96 -13.06 13.05
N ALA A 128 3.22 -12.04 13.46
CA ALA A 128 3.40 -11.40 14.75
C ALA A 128 3.12 -12.36 15.90
N ILE A 129 2.04 -13.13 15.83
CA ILE A 129 1.67 -14.13 16.84
C ILE A 129 2.67 -15.29 16.85
N GLU A 130 3.03 -15.84 15.67
CA GLU A 130 4.00 -16.92 15.52
C GLU A 130 5.33 -16.60 16.21
N HIS A 131 5.80 -15.36 16.07
CA HIS A 131 7.10 -14.92 16.59
C HIS A 131 7.00 -13.98 17.80
N LYS A 132 5.87 -14.00 18.52
CA LYS A 132 5.58 -13.10 19.64
C LYS A 132 6.74 -12.95 20.62
N HIS A 133 7.34 -14.08 21.01
CA HIS A 133 8.47 -14.15 21.95
C HIS A 133 9.81 -14.55 21.30
N THR A 134 9.93 -14.50 19.97
CA THR A 134 11.21 -14.72 19.28
C THR A 134 12.12 -13.51 19.52
N VAL A 135 13.02 -13.61 20.50
CA VAL A 135 13.93 -12.52 20.87
C VAL A 135 14.95 -12.23 19.76
N MET A 136 15.24 -10.95 19.55
CA MET A 136 16.25 -10.46 18.62
C MET A 136 16.82 -9.13 19.11
N MET A 137 17.92 -8.66 18.51
CA MET A 137 18.43 -7.32 18.82
C MET A 137 17.57 -6.22 18.20
N GLY A 138 17.16 -5.26 19.04
CA GLY A 138 16.74 -3.94 18.60
C GLY A 138 17.94 -3.16 18.06
N ARG A 139 17.72 -2.40 16.98
CA ARG A 139 18.77 -1.66 16.29
C ARG A 139 18.36 -0.22 16.06
N THR A 140 19.19 0.71 16.49
CA THR A 140 19.07 2.15 16.25
C THR A 140 20.34 2.61 15.53
N HIS A 141 20.21 3.36 14.44
CA HIS A 141 21.36 3.72 13.57
C HIS A 141 22.13 2.51 13.00
N GLY A 142 21.51 1.34 12.95
CA GLY A 142 22.18 0.08 12.56
C GLY A 142 23.05 -0.56 13.64
N VAL A 143 23.09 0.02 14.86
CA VAL A 143 23.86 -0.45 16.01
C VAL A 143 22.94 -1.17 17.01
N HIS A 144 23.48 -2.15 17.73
CA HIS A 144 22.75 -2.85 18.80
C HIS A 144 22.37 -1.87 19.92
N ALA A 145 21.08 -1.85 20.24
CA ALA A 145 20.51 -1.13 21.38
C ALA A 145 20.10 -2.16 22.43
N GLU A 146 18.81 -2.33 22.69
CA GLU A 146 18.26 -3.32 23.62
C GLU A 146 17.57 -4.47 22.89
N PRO A 147 17.41 -5.66 23.51
CA PRO A 147 16.60 -6.74 22.98
C PRO A 147 15.15 -6.33 22.70
N THR A 148 14.57 -6.89 21.64
CA THR A 148 13.15 -6.83 21.29
C THR A 148 12.69 -8.20 20.79
N THR A 149 11.49 -8.32 20.21
CA THR A 149 11.06 -9.56 19.54
C THR A 149 10.75 -9.33 18.08
N PHE A 150 10.97 -10.37 17.26
CA PHE A 150 10.55 -10.34 15.86
C PHE A 150 9.03 -10.21 15.74
N GLY A 151 8.27 -10.78 16.68
CA GLY A 151 6.83 -10.57 16.80
C GLY A 151 6.44 -9.10 16.97
N LEU A 152 7.13 -8.34 17.83
CA LEU A 152 6.90 -6.90 17.97
C LEU A 152 7.22 -6.13 16.67
N LYS A 153 8.23 -6.56 15.92
CA LYS A 153 8.56 -5.97 14.61
C LYS A 153 7.46 -6.22 13.58
N MET A 154 6.86 -7.41 13.55
CA MET A 154 5.71 -7.71 12.71
C MET A 154 4.45 -6.97 13.19
N ALA A 155 4.23 -6.87 14.50
CA ALA A 155 3.13 -6.12 15.10
C ALA A 155 3.16 -4.62 14.74
N LEU A 156 4.37 -4.04 14.67
CA LEU A 156 4.55 -2.66 14.19
C LEU A 156 4.08 -2.50 12.74
N TRP A 157 4.38 -3.47 11.87
CA TRP A 157 3.95 -3.46 10.47
C TRP A 157 2.45 -3.68 10.33
N TYR A 158 1.89 -4.59 11.13
CA TYR A 158 0.45 -4.84 11.24
C TYR A 158 -0.32 -3.54 11.55
N GLU A 159 0.08 -2.82 12.60
CA GLU A 159 -0.56 -1.55 12.96
C GLU A 159 -0.36 -0.45 11.90
N GLU A 160 0.78 -0.45 11.20
CA GLU A 160 0.98 0.46 10.08
C GLU A 160 0.07 0.17 8.90
N MET A 161 -0.12 -1.11 8.57
CA MET A 161 -1.01 -1.51 7.48
C MET A 161 -2.49 -1.28 7.81
N LYS A 162 -2.89 -1.35 9.09
CA LYS A 162 -4.22 -0.92 9.53
C LYS A 162 -4.47 0.57 9.29
N ARG A 163 -3.53 1.43 9.67
CA ARG A 163 -3.61 2.87 9.34
C ARG A 163 -3.66 3.11 7.83
N ASN A 164 -2.95 2.31 7.06
CA ASN A 164 -2.98 2.40 5.60
C ASN A 164 -4.32 1.94 5.01
N LEU A 165 -4.98 0.94 5.59
CA LEU A 165 -6.34 0.54 5.20
C LEU A 165 -7.34 1.66 5.46
N GLU A 166 -7.30 2.28 6.64
CA GLU A 166 -8.16 3.44 6.97
C GLU A 166 -7.98 4.59 5.98
N ARG A 167 -6.73 4.93 5.65
CA ARG A 167 -6.40 5.95 4.64
C ARG A 167 -6.89 5.55 3.25
N PHE A 168 -6.70 4.30 2.87
CA PHE A 168 -7.15 3.77 1.59
C PHE A 168 -8.66 3.86 1.45
N ASP A 169 -9.40 3.46 2.49
CA ASP A 169 -10.87 3.52 2.48
C ASP A 169 -11.38 4.95 2.39
N ALA A 170 -10.73 5.90 3.07
CA ALA A 170 -11.05 7.32 2.94
C ALA A 170 -10.77 7.84 1.51
N ALA A 171 -9.61 7.52 0.93
CA ALA A 171 -9.24 7.96 -0.42
C ALA A 171 -10.11 7.31 -1.50
N ALA A 172 -10.40 6.02 -1.36
CA ALA A 172 -11.31 5.28 -2.24
C ALA A 172 -12.71 5.89 -2.21
N LYS A 173 -13.25 6.20 -1.03
CA LYS A 173 -14.56 6.86 -0.90
C LYS A 173 -14.63 8.21 -1.63
N VAL A 174 -13.56 9.02 -1.56
CA VAL A 174 -13.49 10.32 -2.26
C VAL A 174 -13.39 10.13 -3.78
N MET A 175 -12.68 9.09 -4.23
CA MET A 175 -12.49 8.76 -5.64
C MET A 175 -13.71 8.06 -6.26
N GLU A 176 -14.51 7.35 -5.48
CA GLU A 176 -15.73 6.65 -5.92
C GLU A 176 -16.91 7.63 -6.08
N THR A 177 -16.69 8.67 -6.90
CA THR A 177 -17.63 9.76 -7.20
C THR A 177 -17.82 9.88 -8.71
N GLY A 178 -19.05 9.96 -9.21
CA GLY A 178 -19.37 10.21 -10.62
C GLY A 178 -19.78 11.66 -10.88
N LYS A 179 -19.87 12.04 -12.16
CA LYS A 179 -20.45 13.33 -12.59
C LYS A 179 -21.23 13.20 -13.90
N LEU A 180 -22.43 13.77 -13.94
CA LEU A 180 -23.27 13.89 -15.14
C LEU A 180 -23.99 15.25 -15.14
N SER A 181 -23.21 16.30 -15.29
CA SER A 181 -23.62 17.69 -15.10
C SER A 181 -23.48 18.55 -16.36
N GLY A 182 -23.12 17.91 -17.47
CA GLY A 182 -23.03 18.51 -18.79
C GLY A 182 -21.76 19.33 -19.00
N ALA A 183 -21.82 20.20 -20.01
CA ALA A 183 -20.65 20.86 -20.60
C ALA A 183 -19.83 21.71 -19.63
N VAL A 184 -20.41 22.32 -18.61
CA VAL A 184 -19.71 23.20 -17.64
C VAL A 184 -20.17 22.99 -16.20
N GLY A 185 -20.85 21.87 -15.91
CA GLY A 185 -21.25 21.54 -14.54
C GLY A 185 -22.53 22.22 -14.03
N THR A 186 -23.35 22.77 -14.93
CA THR A 186 -24.52 23.59 -14.58
C THR A 186 -25.85 22.88 -14.73
N TYR A 187 -25.88 21.62 -15.19
CA TYR A 187 -27.12 20.87 -15.46
C TYR A 187 -28.02 21.53 -16.51
N ALA A 188 -27.49 22.44 -17.34
CA ALA A 188 -28.29 23.22 -18.28
C ALA A 188 -29.03 22.35 -19.32
N ASN A 189 -28.44 21.22 -19.71
CA ASN A 189 -28.97 20.30 -20.71
C ASN A 189 -29.20 18.88 -20.16
N ILE A 190 -29.09 18.70 -18.84
CA ILE A 190 -29.25 17.40 -18.18
C ILE A 190 -29.84 17.57 -16.78
N ASP A 191 -30.89 16.82 -16.47
CA ASP A 191 -31.51 16.87 -15.15
C ASP A 191 -30.60 16.22 -14.09
N PRO A 192 -30.39 16.85 -12.90
CA PRO A 192 -29.60 16.25 -11.81
C PRO A 192 -30.06 14.85 -11.36
N PHE A 193 -31.32 14.50 -11.59
CA PHE A 193 -31.83 13.14 -11.35
C PHE A 193 -31.07 12.10 -12.18
N VAL A 194 -30.63 12.43 -13.39
CA VAL A 194 -29.86 11.52 -14.25
C VAL A 194 -28.53 11.18 -13.59
N GLU A 195 -27.82 12.18 -13.06
CA GLU A 195 -26.57 11.95 -12.32
C GLU A 195 -26.77 11.07 -11.10
N LYS A 196 -27.81 11.37 -10.30
CA LYS A 196 -28.16 10.60 -9.12
C LYS A 196 -28.44 9.13 -9.47
N TYR A 197 -29.30 8.90 -10.47
CA TYR A 197 -29.69 7.54 -10.90
C TYR A 197 -28.48 6.74 -11.39
N VAL A 198 -27.65 7.32 -12.27
CA VAL A 198 -26.47 6.63 -12.81
C VAL A 198 -25.47 6.32 -11.69
N CYS A 199 -25.18 7.30 -10.83
CA CYS A 199 -24.25 7.10 -9.72
C CYS A 199 -24.75 6.02 -8.76
N GLU A 200 -26.03 6.04 -8.37
CA GLU A 200 -26.61 5.04 -7.48
C GLU A 200 -26.51 3.61 -8.05
N ASN A 201 -26.80 3.42 -9.34
CA ASN A 201 -26.74 2.11 -9.99
C ASN A 201 -25.30 1.60 -10.18
N LEU A 202 -24.32 2.49 -10.33
CA LEU A 202 -22.88 2.15 -10.33
C LEU A 202 -22.30 2.07 -8.90
N GLY A 203 -23.10 2.44 -7.89
CA GLY A 203 -22.71 2.61 -6.49
C GLY A 203 -21.59 3.63 -6.28
N LEU A 204 -21.62 4.72 -7.04
CA LEU A 204 -20.80 5.91 -6.86
C LEU A 204 -21.62 6.98 -6.12
N SER A 205 -20.94 7.98 -5.56
CA SER A 205 -21.60 9.20 -5.09
C SER A 205 -21.66 10.24 -6.21
N PRO A 206 -22.74 11.01 -6.39
CA PRO A 206 -22.73 12.16 -7.29
C PRO A 206 -21.83 13.27 -6.74
N ALA A 207 -21.08 13.95 -7.61
CA ALA A 207 -20.28 15.10 -7.23
C ALA A 207 -21.21 16.27 -6.79
N PRO A 208 -21.09 16.81 -5.57
CA PRO A 208 -21.99 17.87 -5.10
C PRO A 208 -21.96 19.14 -5.95
N VAL A 209 -20.77 19.45 -6.50
CA VAL A 209 -20.53 20.47 -7.51
C VAL A 209 -19.43 19.92 -8.41
N SER A 210 -19.57 20.11 -9.72
CA SER A 210 -18.58 19.72 -10.71
C SER A 210 -18.41 20.84 -11.74
N THR A 211 -17.35 20.73 -12.54
CA THR A 211 -17.22 21.52 -13.77
C THR A 211 -17.56 20.60 -14.95
N GLN A 212 -16.92 20.79 -16.11
CA GLN A 212 -16.98 19.77 -17.16
C GLN A 212 -16.36 18.43 -16.69
N THR A 213 -15.61 18.42 -15.58
CA THR A 213 -14.93 17.23 -15.04
C THR A 213 -15.07 17.10 -13.52
N LEU A 214 -14.72 15.92 -12.99
CA LEU A 214 -14.39 15.77 -11.58
C LEU A 214 -13.13 16.58 -11.23
N GLN A 215 -13.12 17.14 -10.02
CA GLN A 215 -11.95 17.87 -9.55
C GLN A 215 -10.79 16.90 -9.25
N ARG A 216 -9.58 17.25 -9.72
CA ARG A 216 -8.40 16.37 -9.70
C ARG A 216 -7.71 16.26 -8.34
N ASP A 217 -8.12 17.05 -7.36
CA ASP A 217 -7.69 16.89 -5.95
C ASP A 217 -8.04 15.49 -5.40
N ARG A 218 -9.16 14.91 -5.85
CA ARG A 218 -9.57 13.53 -5.55
C ARG A 218 -8.53 12.51 -6.01
N HIS A 219 -8.07 12.66 -7.24
CA HIS A 219 -7.10 11.78 -7.88
C HIS A 219 -5.71 11.93 -7.23
N ALA A 220 -5.33 13.15 -6.83
CA ALA A 220 -4.09 13.42 -6.08
C ALA A 220 -4.10 12.80 -4.67
N GLN A 221 -5.21 12.90 -3.93
CA GLN A 221 -5.38 12.21 -2.65
C GLN A 221 -5.32 10.69 -2.81
N TYR A 222 -5.96 10.16 -3.85
CA TYR A 222 -5.95 8.74 -4.17
C TYR A 222 -4.52 8.24 -4.47
N MET A 223 -3.79 8.94 -5.34
CA MET A 223 -2.45 8.54 -5.73
C MET A 223 -1.41 8.70 -4.61
N SER A 224 -1.51 9.75 -3.78
CA SER A 224 -0.65 9.89 -2.59
C SER A 224 -0.87 8.76 -1.59
N THR A 225 -2.11 8.29 -1.44
CA THR A 225 -2.44 7.16 -0.58
C THR A 225 -1.85 5.85 -1.13
N ILE A 226 -1.99 5.59 -2.43
CA ILE A 226 -1.33 4.45 -3.11
C ILE A 226 0.19 4.50 -2.90
N ALA A 227 0.81 5.67 -3.12
CA ALA A 227 2.25 5.86 -2.96
C ALA A 227 2.73 5.66 -1.52
N LEU A 228 1.91 6.06 -0.53
CA LEU A 228 2.22 5.85 0.88
C LEU A 228 2.22 4.37 1.24
N ILE A 229 1.23 3.60 0.77
CA ILE A 229 1.18 2.14 0.97
C ILE A 229 2.41 1.47 0.36
N ALA A 230 2.75 1.83 -0.88
CA ALA A 230 3.94 1.32 -1.56
C ALA A 230 5.23 1.65 -0.79
N THR A 231 5.31 2.84 -0.18
CA THR A 231 6.45 3.28 0.63
C THR A 231 6.55 2.51 1.95
N SER A 232 5.42 2.20 2.61
CA SER A 232 5.42 1.28 3.76
C SER A 232 5.94 -0.11 3.38
N ILE A 233 5.56 -0.65 2.21
CA ILE A 233 6.10 -1.92 1.70
C ILE A 233 7.61 -1.81 1.48
N GLU A 234 8.13 -0.71 0.92
CA GLU A 234 9.58 -0.50 0.78
C GLU A 234 10.30 -0.49 2.13
N LYS A 235 9.72 0.11 3.16
CA LYS A 235 10.27 0.08 4.53
C LYS A 235 10.41 -1.35 5.03
N PHE A 236 9.37 -2.17 4.88
CA PHE A 236 9.38 -3.57 5.30
C PHE A 236 10.38 -4.40 4.50
N ALA A 237 10.41 -4.20 3.18
CA ALA A 237 11.35 -4.84 2.28
C ALA A 237 12.82 -4.47 2.61
N THR A 238 13.07 -3.22 2.99
CA THR A 238 14.40 -2.75 3.40
C THR A 238 14.85 -3.42 4.70
N GLU A 239 13.94 -3.65 5.64
CA GLU A 239 14.23 -4.42 6.85
C GLU A 239 14.60 -5.87 6.52
N ILE A 240 13.82 -6.56 5.67
CA ILE A 240 14.14 -7.93 5.24
C ILE A 240 15.54 -7.99 4.60
N ARG A 241 15.85 -7.02 3.74
CA ARG A 241 17.20 -6.90 3.13
C ARG A 241 18.29 -6.72 4.19
N GLY A 242 18.03 -5.92 5.22
CA GLY A 242 18.96 -5.72 6.34
C GLY A 242 19.18 -6.99 7.15
N LEU A 243 18.10 -7.68 7.52
CA LEU A 243 18.13 -8.88 8.34
C LEU A 243 18.67 -10.13 7.58
N GLN A 244 18.59 -10.13 6.25
CA GLN A 244 19.13 -11.20 5.38
C GLN A 244 20.61 -10.98 5.02
N LYS A 245 21.23 -9.85 5.38
CA LYS A 245 22.68 -9.65 5.18
C LYS A 245 23.49 -10.82 5.77
N THR A 246 24.56 -11.21 5.09
CA THR A 246 25.41 -12.36 5.45
C THR A 246 25.87 -12.32 6.90
N GLU A 247 26.23 -11.13 7.39
CA GLU A 247 26.71 -10.94 8.76
C GLU A 247 25.59 -11.17 9.78
N THR A 248 24.33 -10.91 9.41
CA THR A 248 23.18 -10.94 10.31
C THR A 248 22.42 -12.26 10.24
N ARG A 249 21.90 -12.60 9.05
CA ARG A 249 21.15 -13.83 8.73
C ARG A 249 20.06 -14.18 9.75
N GLU A 250 19.29 -13.18 10.15
CA GLU A 250 18.16 -13.35 11.07
C GLU A 250 16.89 -13.80 10.34
N VAL A 251 16.76 -13.42 9.07
CA VAL A 251 15.70 -13.87 8.17
C VAL A 251 16.25 -14.17 6.78
N GLU A 252 15.47 -14.88 5.96
CA GLU A 252 15.78 -15.12 4.56
C GLU A 252 14.49 -15.30 3.74
N GLU A 253 14.39 -14.63 2.59
CA GLU A 253 13.34 -14.92 1.61
C GLU A 253 13.36 -16.39 1.21
N PHE A 254 12.18 -17.02 1.15
CA PHE A 254 12.08 -18.44 0.83
C PHE A 254 12.80 -18.78 -0.48
N PHE A 255 13.67 -19.78 -0.43
CA PHE A 255 14.46 -20.23 -1.56
C PHE A 255 13.99 -21.62 -2.00
N ALA A 256 13.26 -21.67 -3.12
CA ALA A 256 12.64 -22.90 -3.59
C ALA A 256 13.66 -23.94 -4.08
N LYS A 257 13.31 -25.23 -3.98
CA LYS A 257 14.12 -26.31 -4.56
C LYS A 257 14.25 -26.09 -6.08
N GLY A 258 15.48 -25.97 -6.56
CA GLY A 258 15.79 -25.69 -7.98
C GLY A 258 15.98 -24.21 -8.34
N GLN A 259 15.68 -23.28 -7.41
CA GLN A 259 16.00 -21.86 -7.61
C GLN A 259 17.52 -21.68 -7.67
N LYS A 260 18.00 -20.86 -8.61
CA LYS A 260 19.41 -20.44 -8.68
C LYS A 260 19.51 -19.00 -8.18
N GLY A 261 20.29 -18.76 -7.12
CA GLY A 261 20.45 -17.42 -6.55
C GLY A 261 21.56 -16.59 -7.21
N SER A 262 22.41 -17.23 -8.03
CA SER A 262 23.40 -16.58 -8.89
C SER A 262 23.78 -17.50 -10.04
N SER A 263 24.24 -16.93 -11.16
CA SER A 263 24.82 -17.68 -12.27
C SER A 263 26.19 -18.30 -11.95
N ALA A 264 26.93 -17.74 -10.99
CA ALA A 264 28.33 -18.11 -10.72
C ALA A 264 28.58 -18.61 -9.29
N MET A 265 27.72 -18.27 -8.32
CA MET A 265 27.94 -18.57 -6.89
C MET A 265 26.82 -19.45 -6.32
N PRO A 266 27.01 -20.78 -6.19
CA PRO A 266 25.97 -21.72 -5.75
C PRO A 266 25.39 -21.46 -4.35
N HIS A 267 26.15 -20.78 -3.48
CA HIS A 267 25.73 -20.47 -2.10
C HIS A 267 24.89 -19.20 -1.99
N LYS A 268 24.78 -18.38 -3.06
CA LYS A 268 24.21 -17.03 -3.00
C LYS A 268 22.70 -17.10 -2.79
N ARG A 269 22.20 -16.51 -1.69
CA ARG A 269 20.76 -16.34 -1.42
C ARG A 269 20.45 -14.86 -1.23
N ASN A 270 19.67 -14.28 -2.14
CA ASN A 270 19.46 -12.83 -2.22
C ASN A 270 18.00 -12.45 -1.92
N PRO A 271 17.75 -11.30 -1.28
CA PRO A 271 16.41 -10.77 -1.04
C PRO A 271 15.84 -10.05 -2.28
N ILE A 272 15.84 -10.71 -3.45
CA ILE A 272 15.47 -10.09 -4.74
C ILE A 272 14.00 -9.70 -4.80
N GLY A 273 13.13 -10.36 -4.03
CA GLY A 273 11.73 -9.98 -3.91
C GLY A 273 11.58 -8.61 -3.27
N SER A 274 12.25 -8.40 -2.14
CA SER A 274 12.28 -7.15 -1.39
C SER A 274 13.00 -6.03 -2.17
N GLU A 275 14.07 -6.35 -2.90
CA GLU A 275 14.73 -5.39 -3.81
C GLU A 275 13.78 -4.96 -4.94
N ASN A 276 13.00 -5.88 -5.50
CA ASN A 276 11.99 -5.55 -6.49
C ASN A 276 10.89 -4.63 -5.94
N MET A 277 10.37 -4.90 -4.73
CA MET A 277 9.40 -4.01 -4.07
C MET A 277 9.94 -2.60 -3.86
N THR A 278 11.22 -2.49 -3.49
CA THR A 278 11.92 -1.20 -3.33
C THR A 278 11.91 -0.42 -4.65
N GLY A 279 12.19 -1.09 -5.78
CA GLY A 279 12.14 -0.47 -7.11
C GLY A 279 10.74 0.01 -7.50
N MET A 280 9.72 -0.83 -7.31
CA MET A 280 8.33 -0.51 -7.66
C MET A 280 7.79 0.67 -6.83
N ALA A 281 8.12 0.75 -5.53
CA ALA A 281 7.72 1.85 -4.68
C ALA A 281 8.24 3.21 -5.18
N ARG A 282 9.46 3.25 -5.75
CA ARG A 282 10.04 4.48 -6.34
C ARG A 282 9.24 4.95 -7.55
N VAL A 283 8.83 4.02 -8.42
CA VAL A 283 8.02 4.34 -9.61
C VAL A 283 6.67 4.92 -9.18
N ILE A 284 5.97 4.27 -8.26
CA ILE A 284 4.66 4.73 -7.78
C ILE A 284 4.75 6.13 -7.13
N ARG A 285 5.83 6.43 -6.39
CA ARG A 285 6.04 7.80 -5.86
C ARG A 285 6.25 8.85 -6.95
N GLY A 286 6.79 8.48 -8.12
CA GLY A 286 6.85 9.37 -9.27
C GLY A 286 5.45 9.76 -9.77
N TYR A 287 4.54 8.78 -9.87
CA TYR A 287 3.15 9.02 -10.29
C TYR A 287 2.37 9.92 -9.34
N MET A 288 2.69 9.90 -8.04
CA MET A 288 2.13 10.86 -7.08
C MET A 288 2.41 12.31 -7.51
N MET A 289 3.64 12.63 -7.94
CA MET A 289 3.96 14.00 -8.37
C MET A 289 3.14 14.40 -9.60
N THR A 290 3.07 13.52 -10.60
CA THR A 290 2.23 13.74 -11.79
C THR A 290 0.76 14.00 -11.41
N SER A 291 0.20 13.25 -10.45
CA SER A 291 -1.19 13.45 -10.03
C SER A 291 -1.44 14.80 -9.34
N TYR A 292 -0.45 15.34 -8.63
CA TYR A 292 -0.57 16.67 -8.00
C TYR A 292 -0.49 17.79 -9.05
N GLU A 293 0.34 17.62 -10.08
CA GLU A 293 0.44 18.56 -11.20
C GLU A 293 -0.85 18.59 -12.04
N ASN A 294 -1.65 17.51 -12.04
CA ASN A 294 -2.96 17.47 -12.71
C ASN A 294 -4.05 18.30 -12.01
N VAL A 295 -3.83 18.83 -10.81
CA VAL A 295 -4.88 19.51 -10.02
C VAL A 295 -5.25 20.88 -10.58
N SER A 296 -4.27 21.66 -11.03
CA SER A 296 -4.46 23.06 -11.44
C SER A 296 -4.95 23.19 -12.89
N LEU A 297 -6.11 22.58 -13.19
CA LEU A 297 -6.75 22.70 -14.50
C LEU A 297 -7.29 24.11 -14.72
N TRP A 298 -7.39 24.52 -15.99
CA TRP A 298 -7.86 25.85 -16.38
C TRP A 298 -9.38 25.92 -16.50
N HIS A 299 -9.99 26.93 -15.84
CA HIS A 299 -11.43 27.22 -15.90
C HIS A 299 -12.29 25.97 -15.61
N GLU A 300 -13.28 25.68 -16.44
CA GLU A 300 -14.15 24.52 -16.27
C GLU A 300 -13.50 23.20 -16.69
N ARG A 301 -12.42 23.25 -17.48
CA ARG A 301 -11.36 22.22 -17.63
C ARG A 301 -10.40 22.54 -18.78
N ASP A 302 -9.19 22.00 -18.68
CA ASP A 302 -8.41 21.53 -19.82
C ASP A 302 -8.26 19.99 -19.76
N ILE A 303 -7.65 19.39 -20.78
CA ILE A 303 -7.57 17.92 -20.93
C ILE A 303 -6.16 17.35 -20.63
N SER A 304 -5.23 18.18 -20.12
CA SER A 304 -3.85 17.76 -19.85
C SER A 304 -3.76 16.55 -18.92
N HIS A 305 -4.67 16.46 -17.94
CA HIS A 305 -4.74 15.33 -17.01
C HIS A 305 -4.98 13.99 -17.70
N SER A 306 -5.71 13.95 -18.83
CA SER A 306 -6.19 12.70 -19.42
C SER A 306 -5.06 11.83 -19.96
N SER A 307 -4.07 12.43 -20.64
CA SER A 307 -2.92 11.68 -21.14
C SER A 307 -2.04 11.15 -20.01
N ALA A 308 -1.87 11.94 -18.95
CA ALA A 308 -1.16 11.52 -17.74
C ALA A 308 -1.90 10.38 -17.01
N GLU A 309 -3.20 10.54 -16.79
CA GLU A 309 -4.07 9.57 -16.10
C GLU A 309 -4.15 8.21 -16.82
N ARG A 310 -4.11 8.20 -18.16
CA ARG A 310 -4.00 6.98 -18.98
C ARG A 310 -2.73 6.17 -18.68
N VAL A 311 -1.67 6.82 -18.21
CA VAL A 311 -0.44 6.15 -17.77
C VAL A 311 -0.52 5.82 -16.28
N ILE A 312 -0.74 6.83 -15.45
CA ILE A 312 -0.50 6.69 -14.01
C ILE A 312 -1.57 5.87 -13.29
N LEU A 313 -2.85 5.93 -13.69
CA LEU A 313 -3.91 5.22 -12.97
C LEU A 313 -3.83 3.70 -13.17
N PRO A 314 -3.69 3.18 -14.42
CA PRO A 314 -3.46 1.76 -14.64
C PRO A 314 -2.14 1.31 -14.01
N ASP A 315 -1.03 2.00 -14.29
CA ASP A 315 0.29 1.53 -13.85
C ASP A 315 0.41 1.53 -12.32
N ALA A 316 -0.14 2.54 -11.62
CA ALA A 316 -0.07 2.60 -10.16
C ALA A 316 -0.93 1.53 -9.47
N THR A 317 -2.17 1.32 -9.93
CA THR A 317 -3.07 0.32 -9.33
C THR A 317 -2.61 -1.11 -9.63
N ILE A 318 -2.12 -1.37 -10.85
CA ILE A 318 -1.47 -2.63 -11.24
C ILE A 318 -0.23 -2.89 -10.38
N ALA A 319 0.67 -1.91 -10.27
CA ALA A 319 1.90 -2.05 -9.52
C ALA A 319 1.62 -2.29 -8.02
N LEU A 320 0.68 -1.57 -7.42
CA LEU A 320 0.34 -1.75 -6.01
C LEU A 320 -0.29 -3.13 -5.75
N ASN A 321 -1.22 -3.58 -6.60
CA ASN A 321 -1.80 -4.93 -6.53
C ASN A 321 -0.71 -6.02 -6.59
N TYR A 322 0.24 -5.87 -7.50
CA TYR A 322 1.39 -6.76 -7.60
C TYR A 322 2.26 -6.74 -6.35
N MET A 323 2.60 -5.54 -5.84
CA MET A 323 3.43 -5.37 -4.65
C MET A 323 2.79 -6.00 -3.42
N LEU A 324 1.52 -5.71 -3.15
CA LEU A 324 0.79 -6.27 -2.02
C LEU A 324 0.80 -7.80 -2.05
N ASN A 325 0.57 -8.40 -3.22
CA ASN A 325 0.49 -9.86 -3.33
C ASN A 325 1.87 -10.54 -3.28
N ARG A 326 2.85 -10.00 -4.00
CA ARG A 326 4.21 -10.55 -4.00
C ARG A 326 4.84 -10.41 -2.61
N PHE A 327 4.70 -9.24 -1.98
CA PHE A 327 5.28 -9.01 -0.65
C PHE A 327 4.54 -9.78 0.45
N SER A 328 3.21 -9.91 0.36
CA SER A 328 2.45 -10.83 1.22
C SER A 328 3.01 -12.25 1.18
N ASN A 329 3.31 -12.78 -0.01
CA ASN A 329 3.89 -14.11 -0.15
C ASN A 329 5.33 -14.19 0.38
N ILE A 330 6.12 -13.12 0.25
CA ILE A 330 7.46 -13.03 0.82
C ILE A 330 7.37 -13.13 2.34
N VAL A 331 6.53 -12.31 2.98
CA VAL A 331 6.37 -12.29 4.44
C VAL A 331 5.78 -13.60 4.96
N LYS A 332 4.74 -14.13 4.30
CA LYS A 332 4.11 -15.41 4.67
C LYS A 332 5.12 -16.56 4.70
N ASN A 333 5.99 -16.63 3.69
CA ASN A 333 6.98 -17.71 3.55
C ASN A 333 8.37 -17.32 4.08
N LEU A 334 8.52 -16.17 4.74
CA LEU A 334 9.81 -15.70 5.21
C LEU A 334 10.40 -16.70 6.20
N THR A 335 11.62 -17.18 5.91
CA THR A 335 12.32 -18.07 6.83
C THR A 335 12.92 -17.22 7.95
N VAL A 336 12.57 -17.53 9.19
CA VAL A 336 13.10 -16.86 10.38
C VAL A 336 14.09 -17.79 11.07
N PHE A 337 15.21 -17.25 11.55
CA PHE A 337 16.26 -18.01 12.25
C PHE A 337 16.38 -17.55 13.72
N PRO A 338 15.51 -18.05 14.64
CA PRO A 338 15.55 -17.68 16.06
C PRO A 338 16.94 -17.89 16.69
N GLU A 339 17.64 -18.97 16.33
CA GLU A 339 18.98 -19.26 16.85
C GLU A 339 20.01 -18.21 16.41
N ASN A 340 19.92 -17.71 15.17
CA ASN A 340 20.81 -16.63 14.71
C ASN A 340 20.47 -15.31 15.40
N MET A 341 19.17 -15.02 15.58
CA MET A 341 18.73 -13.82 16.32
C MET A 341 19.26 -13.84 17.75
N LYS A 342 19.14 -14.97 18.45
CA LYS A 342 19.67 -15.14 19.81
C LYS A 342 21.19 -15.03 19.85
N ARG A 343 21.90 -15.74 18.96
CA ARG A 343 23.38 -15.64 18.84
C ARG A 343 23.84 -14.19 18.59
N ASN A 344 23.08 -13.41 17.83
CA ASN A 344 23.47 -12.04 17.52
C ASN A 344 23.38 -11.10 18.73
N ILE A 345 22.57 -11.42 19.75
CA ILE A 345 22.49 -10.64 21.00
C ILE A 345 23.86 -10.54 21.67
N ASP A 346 24.60 -11.64 21.71
CA ASP A 346 25.88 -11.74 22.43
C ASP A 346 27.08 -11.19 21.65
N ARG A 347 26.89 -10.76 20.39
CA ARG A 347 27.99 -10.28 19.53
C ARG A 347 28.65 -8.99 20.01
N THR A 348 28.00 -8.27 20.92
CA THR A 348 28.53 -7.07 21.56
C THR A 348 28.97 -7.34 22.98
N TYR A 349 29.29 -8.61 23.29
CA TYR A 349 29.88 -9.05 24.54
C TYR A 349 29.04 -8.68 25.78
N GLY A 350 27.72 -8.55 25.64
CA GLY A 350 26.82 -8.18 26.74
C GLY A 350 26.74 -6.68 27.04
N VAL A 351 27.38 -5.80 26.25
CA VAL A 351 27.34 -4.34 26.46
C VAL A 351 25.92 -3.76 26.35
N ILE A 352 24.99 -4.48 25.70
CA ILE A 352 23.57 -4.11 25.62
C ILE A 352 22.89 -4.01 27.00
N PHE A 353 23.46 -4.64 28.03
CA PHE A 353 22.96 -4.58 29.41
C PHE A 353 23.56 -3.42 30.23
N SER A 354 24.42 -2.60 29.63
CA SER A 354 25.08 -1.47 30.32
C SER A 354 24.08 -0.52 30.98
N GLN A 355 22.96 -0.22 30.31
CA GLN A 355 21.92 0.63 30.88
C GLN A 355 21.26 0.00 32.12
N ARG A 356 21.08 -1.33 32.15
CA ARG A 356 20.54 -2.04 33.31
C ARG A 356 21.47 -1.98 34.52
N VAL A 357 22.77 -2.16 34.30
CA VAL A 357 23.79 -2.02 35.35
C VAL A 357 23.81 -0.59 35.88
N LEU A 358 23.83 0.40 34.97
CA LEU A 358 23.81 1.82 35.33
C LEU A 358 22.59 2.19 36.18
N LEU A 359 21.39 1.80 35.74
CA LEU A 359 20.15 2.11 36.48
C LEU A 359 20.14 1.42 37.85
N SER A 360 20.62 0.19 37.94
CA SER A 360 20.66 -0.53 39.23
C SER A 360 21.62 0.14 40.23
N LEU A 361 22.74 0.71 39.76
CA LEU A 361 23.63 1.52 40.61
C LEU A 361 22.95 2.80 41.12
N ILE A 362 22.17 3.47 40.26
CA ILE A 362 21.39 4.65 40.65
C ILE A 362 20.33 4.27 41.69
N ASP A 363 19.65 3.13 41.52
CA ASP A 363 18.64 2.64 42.45
C ASP A 363 19.22 2.31 43.84
N GLN A 364 20.54 2.08 43.94
CA GLN A 364 21.27 1.93 45.21
C GLN A 364 21.80 3.27 45.78
N GLY A 365 21.45 4.40 45.18
CA GLY A 365 21.75 5.74 45.69
C GLY A 365 22.96 6.43 45.06
N MET A 366 23.57 5.86 44.01
CA MET A 366 24.65 6.52 43.25
C MET A 366 24.10 7.65 42.37
N SER A 367 24.86 8.73 42.18
CA SER A 367 24.47 9.74 41.19
C SER A 367 24.57 9.17 39.77
N ARG A 368 23.80 9.74 38.84
CA ARG A 368 23.81 9.30 37.43
C ARG A 368 25.19 9.43 36.80
N GLU A 369 25.90 10.51 37.08
CA GLU A 369 27.24 10.79 36.54
C GLU A 369 28.24 9.75 37.05
N GLU A 370 28.27 9.50 38.36
CA GLU A 370 29.14 8.46 38.94
C GLU A 370 28.86 7.07 38.37
N ALA A 371 27.58 6.68 38.22
CA ALA A 371 27.22 5.39 37.64
C ALA A 371 27.62 5.29 36.16
N TYR A 372 27.44 6.38 35.41
CA TYR A 372 27.80 6.44 33.99
C TYR A 372 29.31 6.34 33.78
N ASP A 373 30.09 7.14 34.52
CA ASP A 373 31.55 7.18 34.43
C ASP A 373 32.21 5.87 34.90
N MET A 374 31.48 5.04 35.63
CA MET A 374 31.91 3.69 36.02
C MET A 374 31.57 2.62 34.97
N VAL A 375 30.37 2.71 34.39
CA VAL A 375 29.87 1.73 33.41
C VAL A 375 30.49 1.94 32.02
N GLN A 376 30.63 3.18 31.57
CA GLN A 376 31.09 3.49 30.22
C GLN A 376 32.50 2.97 29.92
N PRO A 377 33.53 3.17 30.76
CA PRO A 377 34.87 2.66 30.47
C PRO A 377 34.91 1.12 30.37
N ASN A 378 34.13 0.43 31.20
CA ASN A 378 33.99 -1.02 31.15
C ASN A 378 33.29 -1.50 29.87
N ALA A 379 32.26 -0.78 29.41
CA ALA A 379 31.59 -1.05 28.15
C ALA A 379 32.51 -0.83 26.93
N MET A 380 33.30 0.25 26.94
CA MET A 380 34.30 0.53 25.89
C MET A 380 35.41 -0.54 25.88
N LYS A 381 35.89 -0.91 27.06
CA LYS A 381 36.89 -1.98 27.20
C LYS A 381 36.37 -3.32 26.68
N ALA A 382 35.11 -3.69 26.97
CA ALA A 382 34.50 -4.91 26.43
C ALA A 382 34.57 -4.98 24.91
N TRP A 383 34.31 -3.85 24.24
CA TRP A 383 34.41 -3.71 22.79
C TRP A 383 35.85 -3.82 22.28
N GLU A 384 36.78 -3.09 22.87
CA GLU A 384 38.18 -3.04 22.43
C GLU A 384 38.91 -4.37 22.64
N THR A 385 38.59 -5.09 23.71
CA THR A 385 39.29 -6.32 24.09
C THR A 385 38.49 -7.59 23.79
N ALA A 386 37.32 -7.48 23.17
CA ALA A 386 36.41 -8.61 22.90
C ALA A 386 36.14 -9.47 24.15
N THR A 387 36.04 -8.83 25.31
CA THR A 387 35.88 -9.48 26.61
C THR A 387 34.44 -9.32 27.07
N PRO A 388 33.79 -10.37 27.62
CA PRO A 388 32.44 -10.25 28.16
C PRO A 388 32.33 -9.09 29.15
N PHE A 389 31.41 -8.16 28.88
CA PHE A 389 31.16 -6.98 29.71
C PHE A 389 30.87 -7.38 31.16
N ARG A 390 30.16 -8.49 31.36
CA ARG A 390 29.90 -9.08 32.67
C ARG A 390 31.19 -9.35 33.47
N GLU A 391 32.21 -9.92 32.85
CA GLU A 391 33.49 -10.20 33.51
C GLU A 391 34.24 -8.92 33.91
N LEU A 392 34.08 -7.84 33.13
CA LEU A 392 34.69 -6.55 33.46
C LEU A 392 33.97 -5.89 34.63
N ILE A 393 32.64 -5.99 34.67
CA ILE A 393 31.81 -5.49 35.77
C ILE A 393 32.07 -6.26 37.08
N GLU A 394 32.24 -7.59 37.02
CA GLU A 394 32.56 -8.41 38.19
C GLU A 394 33.95 -8.13 38.78
N LYS A 395 34.85 -7.49 38.01
CA LYS A 395 36.18 -7.04 38.47
C LYS A 395 36.20 -5.61 39.00
N GLU A 396 35.12 -4.85 38.84
CA GLU A 396 35.00 -3.49 39.35
C GLU A 396 34.47 -3.52 40.80
N GLU A 397 35.37 -3.36 41.77
CA GLU A 397 35.06 -3.43 43.21
C GLU A 397 33.97 -2.45 43.62
N ARG A 398 33.91 -1.26 43.01
CA ARG A 398 32.86 -0.27 43.33
C ARG A 398 31.47 -0.75 42.90
N ILE A 399 31.37 -1.50 41.80
CA ILE A 399 30.09 -2.07 41.37
C ILE A 399 29.73 -3.27 42.25
N THR A 400 30.66 -4.18 42.50
CA THR A 400 30.39 -5.42 43.27
C THR A 400 30.20 -5.19 44.77
N SER A 401 30.68 -4.06 45.31
CA SER A 401 30.34 -3.61 46.67
C SER A 401 28.98 -2.92 46.77
N THR A 402 28.42 -2.44 45.65
CA THR A 402 27.12 -1.76 45.59
C THR A 402 25.98 -2.72 45.20
N LEU A 403 26.22 -3.61 44.23
CA LEU A 403 25.24 -4.57 43.72
C LEU A 403 25.58 -5.98 44.17
N THR A 404 24.59 -6.68 44.70
CA THR A 404 24.70 -8.11 44.99
C THR A 404 24.84 -8.92 43.70
N LYS A 405 25.34 -10.16 43.82
CA LYS A 405 25.44 -11.09 42.68
C LYS A 405 24.09 -11.31 42.00
N GLU A 406 23.00 -11.44 42.76
CA GLU A 406 21.64 -11.63 42.24
C GLU A 406 21.14 -10.41 41.46
N GLN A 407 21.42 -9.20 41.94
CA GLN A 407 21.08 -7.96 41.21
C GLN A 407 21.89 -7.83 39.91
N LEU A 408 23.16 -8.23 39.94
CA LEU A 408 23.98 -8.29 38.72
C LEU A 408 23.47 -9.37 37.76
N ASP A 409 23.10 -10.56 38.23
CA ASP A 409 22.49 -11.60 37.40
C ASP A 409 21.23 -11.10 36.68
N ASP A 410 20.35 -10.39 37.39
CA ASP A 410 19.13 -9.78 36.82
C ASP A 410 19.43 -8.69 35.78
N CYS A 411 20.53 -7.93 35.92
CA CYS A 411 20.91 -6.92 34.93
C CYS A 411 21.21 -7.54 33.55
N PHE A 412 21.74 -8.75 33.52
CA PHE A 412 22.16 -9.46 32.30
C PHE A 412 21.10 -10.45 31.79
N ASP A 413 19.90 -10.47 32.38
CA ASP A 413 18.77 -11.26 31.87
C ASP A 413 18.00 -10.50 30.78
N TYR A 414 18.04 -11.01 29.54
CA TYR A 414 17.29 -10.41 28.44
C TYR A 414 15.76 -10.51 28.62
N THR A 415 15.25 -11.46 29.43
CA THR A 415 13.81 -11.63 29.64
C THR A 415 13.16 -10.39 30.25
N TYR A 416 13.93 -9.56 30.96
CA TYR A 416 13.51 -8.25 31.44
C TYR A 416 12.88 -7.37 30.35
N HIS A 417 13.43 -7.43 29.13
CA HIS A 417 12.94 -6.64 27.99
C HIS A 417 11.65 -7.21 27.37
N LEU A 418 11.30 -8.46 27.72
CA LEU A 418 10.13 -9.15 27.19
C LEU A 418 8.89 -9.02 28.06
N LYS A 419 9.03 -8.53 29.30
CA LYS A 419 7.96 -8.47 30.32
C LYS A 419 6.67 -7.75 29.87
N ASN A 420 6.79 -6.81 28.93
CA ASN A 420 5.66 -6.02 28.43
C ASN A 420 5.17 -6.44 27.03
N VAL A 421 5.73 -7.50 26.43
CA VAL A 421 5.33 -7.97 25.09
C VAL A 421 3.84 -8.33 25.06
N ASP A 422 3.34 -9.06 26.06
CA ASP A 422 1.93 -9.44 26.15
C ASP A 422 1.01 -8.23 26.26
N GLN A 423 1.40 -7.23 27.04
CA GLN A 423 0.64 -5.99 27.18
C GLN A 423 0.53 -5.24 25.85
N ILE A 424 1.62 -5.19 25.08
CA ILE A 424 1.63 -4.56 23.75
C ILE A 424 0.71 -5.32 22.79
N PHE A 425 0.80 -6.65 22.74
CA PHE A 425 -0.07 -7.49 21.89
C PHE A 425 -1.55 -7.33 22.26
N LYS A 426 -1.87 -7.28 23.56
CA LYS A 426 -3.23 -7.01 24.04
C LYS A 426 -3.73 -5.64 23.60
N LYS A 427 -2.90 -4.60 23.65
CA LYS A 427 -3.26 -3.23 23.23
C LYS A 427 -3.68 -3.16 21.76
N ILE A 428 -3.09 -3.99 20.89
CA ILE A 428 -3.36 -4.00 19.45
C ILE A 428 -4.37 -5.08 19.01
N GLY A 429 -4.99 -5.78 19.97
CA GLY A 429 -6.00 -6.81 19.70
C GLY A 429 -5.45 -8.14 19.18
N LEU A 430 -4.19 -8.47 19.51
CA LEU A 430 -3.53 -9.72 19.16
C LEU A 430 -3.27 -10.63 20.39
N ALA A 431 -4.05 -10.46 21.46
CA ALA A 431 -3.92 -11.23 22.71
C ALA A 431 -4.22 -12.72 22.52
#